data_AF-A0A2A2KSS4-F1
#
_entry.id   AF-A0A2A2KSS4-F1
#
_cell.length_a   1.000
_cell.length_b   1.000
_cell.length_c   1.000
_cell.angle_alpha   90.00
_cell.angle_beta   90.00
_cell.angle_gamma   90.00
#
_symmetry.space_group_name_H-M   'P 1'
#
loop_
_entity.id
_entity.type
_entity.pdbx_description
1 polymer ?
#
loop_
_entity_poly.entity_id
_entity_poly.type
_entity_poly.pdbx_seq_one_letter_code
_entity_poly.pdbx_strand_id
1 'polypeptide(L)'
;MAGNSQSEFKGVEEALKAIEGPEHEEVYRVLYGRKHPEIAIPDDAKKLAESGNFELRGYSIDASAEQLRTSRIVRIAAIQNQIVQPTTAPVAEQRDALHKRIGEIIDAAALVGVNVVCLQEAWTMPFAFCTRERLPWTEFAESAYSGPTTKFLSNYSKKYGIVIISPILERDEEKDDVIWNTAVVIGTNGQVVGRSRKNHIPRVGDFNESTYYMESQLGHPVFETVNWQMYALNGAEIIFNPSATVGALSEPLWGIEARNAAIANHCFTVAVNRVGTEQFPNEFTSGNGKPAHKDFGHFYGSSYVAAPDGSRTPSLSRTRDGVLIAEVDLNLCRQTKDSWVFRMTNRLELYAKSFTAASDPEYRPDVRKAF
;
A
#
# COMPACT_ATOMS: atom_id res chain seq x y z
N MET A 1 8.69 -39.82 -19.32
CA MET A 1 7.81 -38.64 -19.34
C MET A 1 8.57 -37.51 -18.68
N ALA A 2 9.09 -36.57 -19.48
CA ALA A 2 9.83 -35.42 -18.97
C ALA A 2 8.88 -34.59 -18.11
N GLY A 3 9.21 -34.44 -16.83
CA GLY A 3 8.48 -33.56 -15.92
C GLY A 3 8.56 -32.15 -16.48
N ASN A 4 7.41 -31.64 -16.93
CA ASN A 4 7.27 -30.27 -17.37
C ASN A 4 7.42 -29.40 -16.12
N SER A 5 8.63 -28.92 -15.84
CA SER A 5 8.83 -27.88 -14.82
C SER A 5 8.16 -26.62 -15.36
N GLN A 6 6.89 -26.42 -15.04
CA GLN A 6 6.22 -25.15 -15.32
C GLN A 6 7.08 -24.06 -14.66
N SER A 7 7.66 -23.18 -15.48
CA SER A 7 8.42 -22.04 -14.97
C SER A 7 7.48 -21.21 -14.09
N GLU A 8 7.89 -20.97 -12.86
CA GLU A 8 7.14 -20.17 -11.90
C GLU A 8 6.82 -18.78 -12.48
N PHE A 9 5.56 -18.35 -12.35
CA PHE A 9 5.12 -17.05 -12.88
C PHE A 9 5.78 -15.91 -12.11
N LYS A 10 6.75 -15.24 -12.75
CA LYS A 10 7.57 -14.18 -12.14
C LYS A 10 6.85 -12.84 -12.02
N GLY A 11 5.77 -12.64 -12.77
CA GLY A 11 4.99 -11.39 -12.80
C GLY A 11 4.51 -11.05 -14.21
N VAL A 12 3.55 -10.13 -14.28
CA VAL A 12 2.94 -9.69 -15.55
C VAL A 12 4.00 -9.02 -16.43
N GLU A 13 4.83 -8.18 -15.82
CA GLU A 13 5.88 -7.41 -16.48
C GLU A 13 6.93 -8.29 -17.13
N GLU A 14 7.28 -9.42 -16.51
CA GLU A 14 8.22 -10.39 -17.09
C GLU A 14 7.57 -11.17 -18.24
N ALA A 15 6.31 -11.56 -18.08
CA ALA A 15 5.58 -12.28 -19.13
C ALA A 15 5.37 -11.42 -20.38
N LEU A 16 5.15 -10.12 -20.21
CA LEU A 16 4.96 -9.19 -21.34
C LEU A 16 6.20 -9.05 -22.23
N LYS A 17 7.40 -9.36 -21.74
CA LYS A 17 8.63 -9.35 -22.55
C LYS A 17 8.62 -10.39 -23.68
N ALA A 18 7.73 -11.37 -23.62
CA ALA A 18 7.54 -12.35 -24.70
C ALA A 18 6.78 -11.78 -25.90
N ILE A 19 6.16 -10.60 -25.77
CA ILE A 19 5.50 -9.88 -26.86
C ILE A 19 6.50 -8.86 -27.41
N GLU A 20 6.73 -8.88 -28.72
CA GLU A 20 7.68 -7.99 -29.40
C GLU A 20 6.98 -7.07 -30.41
N GLY A 21 7.66 -5.99 -30.80
CA GLY A 21 7.18 -5.11 -31.87
C GLY A 21 5.97 -4.22 -31.50
N PRO A 22 5.17 -3.78 -32.49
CA PRO A 22 4.07 -2.83 -32.27
C PRO A 22 2.96 -3.34 -31.32
N GLU A 23 2.76 -4.66 -31.25
CA GLU A 23 1.75 -5.26 -30.36
C GLU A 23 2.11 -5.08 -28.89
N HIS A 24 3.39 -5.15 -28.54
CA HIS A 24 3.88 -4.90 -27.19
C HIS A 24 3.49 -3.47 -26.73
N GLU A 25 3.67 -2.48 -27.60
CA GLU A 25 3.32 -1.09 -27.29
C GLU A 25 1.81 -0.92 -27.06
N GLU A 26 0.98 -1.58 -27.86
CA GLU A 26 -0.47 -1.49 -27.74
C GLU A 26 -0.99 -2.20 -26.49
N VAL A 27 -0.45 -3.38 -26.18
CA VAL A 27 -0.74 -4.08 -24.92
C VAL A 27 -0.34 -3.22 -23.73
N TYR A 28 0.85 -2.61 -23.78
CA TYR A 28 1.33 -1.74 -22.71
C TYR A 28 0.43 -0.50 -22.56
N ARG A 29 0.01 0.13 -23.66
CA ARG A 29 -0.91 1.28 -23.65
C ARG A 29 -2.24 0.94 -22.98
N VAL A 30 -2.82 -0.21 -23.30
CA VAL A 30 -4.09 -0.66 -22.70
C VAL A 30 -3.93 -1.00 -21.21
N LEU A 31 -2.89 -1.76 -20.86
CA LEU A 31 -2.70 -2.25 -19.50
C LEU A 31 -2.11 -1.21 -18.53
N TYR A 32 -1.28 -0.27 -19.00
CA TYR A 32 -0.56 0.68 -18.14
C TYR A 32 -0.87 2.15 -18.49
N GLY A 33 -1.60 2.43 -19.56
CA GLY A 33 -1.95 3.78 -20.01
C GLY A 33 -0.87 4.41 -20.89
N ARG A 34 0.37 4.50 -20.38
CA ARG A 34 1.56 4.94 -21.13
C ARG A 34 2.84 4.44 -20.46
N LYS A 35 3.94 4.41 -21.22
CA LYS A 35 5.28 4.17 -20.66
C LYS A 35 5.75 5.38 -19.87
N HIS A 36 6.35 5.10 -18.72
CA HIS A 36 7.01 6.08 -17.86
C HIS A 36 8.52 5.94 -17.99
N PRO A 37 9.26 7.03 -18.25
CA PRO A 37 10.72 7.00 -18.27
C PRO A 37 11.28 6.51 -16.93
N GLU A 38 12.38 5.77 -16.97
CA GLU A 38 13.12 5.45 -15.74
C GLU A 38 13.88 6.67 -15.25
N ILE A 39 13.89 6.91 -13.94
CA ILE A 39 14.72 7.97 -13.35
C ILE A 39 16.16 7.50 -13.21
N ALA A 40 17.10 8.44 -13.21
CA ALA A 40 18.49 8.15 -12.90
C ALA A 40 18.63 7.72 -11.43
N ILE A 41 19.10 6.50 -11.20
CA ILE A 41 19.38 5.98 -9.86
C ILE A 41 20.89 6.09 -9.62
N PRO A 42 21.34 6.78 -8.55
CA PRO A 42 22.75 6.87 -8.19
C PRO A 42 23.40 5.50 -7.96
N ASP A 43 24.66 5.34 -8.35
CA ASP A 43 25.35 4.05 -8.25
C ASP A 43 25.48 3.54 -6.82
N ASP A 44 25.60 4.44 -5.83
CA ASP A 44 25.66 4.03 -4.44
C ASP A 44 24.31 3.48 -3.94
N ALA A 45 23.18 4.00 -4.45
CA ALA A 45 21.87 3.42 -4.17
C ALA A 45 21.72 2.03 -4.81
N LYS A 46 22.23 1.84 -6.04
CA LYS A 46 22.27 0.52 -6.70
C LYS A 46 23.12 -0.48 -5.92
N LYS A 47 24.32 -0.08 -5.48
CA LYS A 47 25.19 -0.94 -4.66
C LYS A 47 24.53 -1.35 -3.34
N LEU A 48 23.80 -0.44 -2.68
CA LEU A 48 23.03 -0.78 -1.49
C LEU A 48 21.91 -1.77 -1.80
N ALA A 49 21.18 -1.59 -2.90
CA ALA A 49 20.15 -2.53 -3.33
C ALA A 49 20.70 -3.92 -3.68
N GLU A 50 21.84 -3.97 -4.39
CA GLU A 50 22.53 -5.20 -4.75
C GLU A 50 23.06 -5.94 -3.51
N SER A 51 23.80 -5.26 -2.64
CA SER A 51 24.35 -5.84 -1.41
C SER A 51 23.26 -6.22 -0.40
N GLY A 52 22.20 -5.43 -0.31
CA GLY A 52 21.00 -5.72 0.47
C GLY A 52 20.06 -6.74 -0.20
N ASN A 53 20.32 -7.19 -1.42
CA ASN A 53 19.44 -8.11 -2.16
C ASN A 53 17.96 -7.68 -2.16
N PHE A 54 17.67 -6.46 -2.59
CA PHE A 54 16.31 -5.99 -2.85
C PHE A 54 16.22 -5.33 -4.22
N GLU A 55 15.03 -5.34 -4.80
CA GLU A 55 14.76 -4.64 -6.05
C GLU A 55 14.71 -3.12 -5.83
N LEU A 56 15.36 -2.36 -6.71
CA LEU A 56 15.28 -0.89 -6.71
C LEU A 56 14.89 -0.44 -8.12
N ARG A 57 13.70 0.15 -8.26
CA ARG A 57 13.16 0.64 -9.53
C ARG A 57 12.71 2.08 -9.37
N GLY A 58 12.77 2.85 -10.46
CA GLY A 58 12.45 4.27 -10.42
C GLY A 58 11.81 4.76 -11.72
N TYR A 59 10.70 5.50 -11.64
CA TYR A 59 9.95 6.01 -12.79
C TYR A 59 9.55 7.48 -12.63
N SER A 60 9.45 8.22 -13.74
CA SER A 60 8.94 9.59 -13.77
C SER A 60 7.51 9.64 -14.32
N ILE A 61 6.64 10.40 -13.65
CA ILE A 61 5.27 10.68 -14.04
C ILE A 61 5.07 12.20 -14.11
N ASP A 62 5.22 12.73 -15.32
CA ASP A 62 5.24 14.16 -15.55
C ASP A 62 3.84 14.74 -15.82
N ALA A 63 3.70 16.04 -15.55
CA ALA A 63 2.59 16.89 -15.95
C ALA A 63 3.01 17.83 -17.09
N SER A 64 2.03 18.43 -17.78
CA SER A 64 2.32 19.51 -18.73
C SER A 64 2.80 20.77 -18.00
N ALA A 65 3.68 21.55 -18.61
CA ALA A 65 4.11 22.82 -18.03
C ALA A 65 2.93 23.81 -17.91
N GLU A 66 2.80 24.47 -16.75
CA GLU A 66 1.82 25.53 -16.52
C GLU A 66 2.47 26.91 -16.64
N GLN A 67 1.76 27.87 -17.24
CA GLN A 67 2.27 29.25 -17.37
C GLN A 67 2.29 30.03 -16.04
N LEU A 68 1.41 29.66 -15.11
CA LEU A 68 1.20 30.39 -13.84
C LEU A 68 1.76 29.66 -12.62
N ARG A 69 2.22 28.42 -12.77
CA ARG A 69 2.66 27.58 -11.65
C ARG A 69 3.90 26.80 -12.03
N THR A 70 4.82 26.73 -11.09
CA THR A 70 5.98 25.86 -11.20
C THR A 70 5.57 24.40 -11.01
N SER A 71 6.31 23.48 -11.63
CA SER A 71 6.18 22.04 -11.35
C SER A 71 6.32 21.74 -9.86
N ARG A 72 5.49 20.82 -9.38
CA ARG A 72 5.48 20.39 -7.97
C ARG A 72 5.96 18.95 -7.90
N ILE A 73 7.26 18.77 -8.11
CA ILE A 73 7.90 17.47 -8.16
C ILE A 73 8.06 16.88 -6.76
N VAL A 74 7.60 15.64 -6.58
CA VAL A 74 7.73 14.87 -5.34
C VAL A 74 8.22 13.46 -5.69
N ARG A 75 9.25 12.98 -4.99
CA ARG A 75 9.71 11.58 -5.08
C ARG A 75 9.11 10.75 -3.96
N ILE A 76 8.36 9.73 -4.35
CA ILE A 76 7.70 8.78 -3.46
C ILE A 76 8.47 7.47 -3.47
N ALA A 77 8.68 6.85 -2.31
CA ALA A 77 9.17 5.48 -2.18
C ALA A 77 8.10 4.56 -1.59
N ALA A 78 7.74 3.51 -2.32
CA ALA A 78 6.90 2.41 -1.86
C ALA A 78 7.77 1.20 -1.54
N ILE A 79 7.78 0.75 -0.28
CA ILE A 79 8.63 -0.35 0.18
C ILE A 79 7.78 -1.59 0.46
N GLN A 80 8.12 -2.69 -0.21
CA GLN A 80 7.62 -4.03 0.07
C GLN A 80 8.74 -4.92 0.61
N ASN A 81 8.42 -5.78 1.58
CA ASN A 81 9.39 -6.68 2.19
C ASN A 81 8.73 -7.94 2.78
N GLN A 82 9.54 -8.98 2.91
CA GLN A 82 9.23 -10.20 3.67
C GLN A 82 9.51 -9.98 5.15
N ILE A 83 9.00 -10.89 6.01
CA ILE A 83 9.53 -11.03 7.37
C ILE A 83 10.96 -11.58 7.33
N VAL A 84 11.75 -11.25 8.36
CA VAL A 84 13.18 -11.64 8.40
C VAL A 84 13.42 -12.87 9.27
N GLN A 85 12.83 -12.89 10.46
CA GLN A 85 12.96 -14.00 11.42
C GLN A 85 11.78 -14.96 11.30
N PRO A 86 11.94 -16.24 11.69
CA PRO A 86 10.81 -17.16 11.77
C PRO A 86 9.79 -16.65 12.79
N THR A 87 8.51 -16.95 12.55
CA THR A 87 7.40 -16.50 13.42
C THR A 87 7.46 -17.08 14.84
N THR A 88 8.29 -18.11 15.07
CA THR A 88 8.58 -18.72 16.37
C THR A 88 9.65 -17.98 17.19
N ALA A 89 10.37 -17.01 16.62
CA ALA A 89 11.37 -16.23 17.34
C ALA A 89 10.72 -15.26 18.35
N PRO A 90 11.45 -14.75 19.36
CA PRO A 90 10.93 -13.72 20.26
C PRO A 90 10.42 -12.49 19.50
N VAL A 91 9.28 -11.93 19.93
CA VAL A 91 8.60 -10.78 19.29
C VAL A 91 9.55 -9.61 19.04
N ALA A 92 10.39 -9.27 20.03
CA ALA A 92 11.37 -8.19 19.93
C ALA A 92 12.42 -8.45 18.83
N GLU A 93 12.93 -9.68 18.72
CA GLU A 93 13.92 -10.04 17.70
C GLU A 93 13.33 -9.99 16.29
N GLN A 94 12.06 -10.41 16.13
CA GLN A 94 11.34 -10.30 14.86
C GLN A 94 11.21 -8.83 14.43
N ARG A 95 10.74 -7.96 15.34
CA ARG A 95 10.61 -6.51 15.08
C ARG A 95 11.95 -5.86 14.77
N ASP A 96 12.99 -6.12 15.56
CA ASP A 96 14.29 -5.46 15.41
C ASP A 96 14.99 -5.88 14.12
N ALA A 97 14.79 -7.13 13.68
CA ALA A 97 15.26 -7.60 12.38
C ALA A 97 14.55 -6.86 11.22
N LEU A 98 13.24 -6.63 11.34
CA LEU A 98 12.47 -5.81 10.39
C LEU A 98 12.93 -4.34 10.40
N HIS A 99 13.18 -3.75 11.57
CA HIS A 99 13.73 -2.39 11.67
C HIS A 99 15.06 -2.28 10.92
N LYS A 100 15.99 -3.21 11.16
CA LYS A 100 17.27 -3.24 10.43
C LYS A 100 17.05 -3.32 8.93
N ARG A 101 16.20 -4.25 8.48
CA ARG A 101 15.91 -4.48 7.06
C ARG A 101 15.34 -3.22 6.39
N ILE A 102 14.34 -2.59 7.01
CA ILE A 102 13.73 -1.38 6.48
C ILE A 102 14.68 -0.20 6.52
N GLY A 103 15.54 -0.10 7.55
CA GLY A 103 16.57 0.92 7.62
C GLY A 103 17.52 0.89 6.41
N GLU A 104 17.97 -0.29 6.00
CA GLU A 104 18.82 -0.48 4.81
C GLU A 104 18.12 -0.02 3.52
N ILE A 105 16.83 -0.34 3.36
CA ILE A 105 16.04 0.06 2.19
C ILE A 105 15.79 1.57 2.18
N ILE A 106 15.50 2.17 3.33
CA ILE A 106 15.34 3.64 3.45
C ILE A 106 16.66 4.35 3.14
N ASP A 107 17.80 3.83 3.58
CA ASP A 107 19.12 4.39 3.26
C ASP A 107 19.34 4.46 1.74
N ALA A 108 18.99 3.40 1.00
CA ALA A 108 19.06 3.40 -0.46
C ALA A 108 18.06 4.38 -1.11
N ALA A 109 16.81 4.41 -0.62
CA ALA A 109 15.79 5.33 -1.12
C ALA A 109 16.20 6.81 -0.91
N ALA A 110 16.81 7.12 0.24
CA ALA A 110 17.29 8.46 0.57
C ALA A 110 18.39 8.93 -0.39
N LEU A 111 19.28 8.04 -0.85
CA LEU A 111 20.29 8.39 -1.85
C LEU A 111 19.67 8.80 -3.21
N VAL A 112 18.48 8.32 -3.53
CA VAL A 112 17.72 8.73 -4.73
C VAL A 112 16.96 10.05 -4.49
N GLY A 113 17.00 10.62 -3.28
CA GLY A 113 16.39 11.91 -2.96
C GLY A 113 14.87 11.85 -2.78
N VAL A 114 14.36 10.76 -2.21
CA VAL A 114 12.92 10.62 -1.91
C VAL A 114 12.46 11.66 -0.90
N ASN A 115 11.21 12.11 -1.01
CA ASN A 115 10.59 13.04 -0.08
C ASN A 115 9.61 12.34 0.87
N VAL A 116 8.97 11.27 0.40
CA VAL A 116 7.97 10.50 1.17
C VAL A 116 8.25 9.01 1.02
N VAL A 117 8.27 8.28 2.13
CA VAL A 117 8.37 6.82 2.18
C VAL A 117 7.07 6.25 2.73
N CYS A 118 6.55 5.20 2.10
CA CYS A 118 5.45 4.40 2.61
C CYS A 118 5.87 2.95 2.76
N LEU A 119 5.58 2.40 3.93
CA LEU A 119 5.79 0.98 4.26
C LEU A 119 4.48 0.20 4.04
N GLN A 120 4.59 -1.12 3.93
CA GLN A 120 3.43 -2.03 3.81
C GLN A 120 2.62 -2.12 5.12
N GLU A 121 1.47 -2.78 5.05
CA GLU A 121 0.59 -2.96 6.21
C GLU A 121 1.25 -3.81 7.31
N ALA A 122 1.10 -3.37 8.57
CA ALA A 122 1.62 -4.02 9.76
C ALA A 122 3.08 -4.47 9.59
N TRP A 123 3.92 -3.59 9.03
CA TRP A 123 5.26 -3.96 8.52
C TRP A 123 6.20 -4.49 9.61
N THR A 124 5.91 -4.21 10.88
CA THR A 124 6.70 -4.58 12.06
C THR A 124 6.45 -6.00 12.56
N MET A 125 5.52 -6.74 11.96
CA MET A 125 5.13 -8.08 12.41
C MET A 125 4.84 -9.03 11.24
N PRO A 126 4.88 -10.36 11.48
CA PRO A 126 4.16 -11.32 10.65
C PRO A 126 2.66 -11.00 10.67
N PHE A 127 1.98 -11.27 9.57
CA PHE A 127 0.55 -11.03 9.43
C PHE A 127 -0.27 -12.14 10.12
N ALA A 128 -0.08 -12.26 11.44
CA ALA A 128 -0.55 -13.37 12.27
C ALA A 128 -2.07 -13.42 12.49
N PHE A 129 -2.83 -12.50 11.88
CA PHE A 129 -4.27 -12.39 12.11
C PHE A 129 -5.05 -13.65 11.69
N CYS A 130 -4.51 -14.47 10.77
CA CYS A 130 -5.08 -15.78 10.43
C CYS A 130 -5.22 -16.73 11.61
N THR A 131 -4.25 -16.70 12.54
CA THR A 131 -4.17 -17.65 13.65
C THR A 131 -5.32 -17.44 14.64
N ARG A 132 -5.85 -16.21 14.69
CA ARG A 132 -6.82 -15.73 15.69
C ARG A 132 -6.32 -15.80 17.13
N GLU A 133 -5.06 -16.16 17.34
CA GLU A 133 -4.43 -16.21 18.65
C GLU A 133 -4.13 -14.80 19.15
N ARG A 134 -4.33 -14.52 20.43
CA ARG A 134 -3.96 -13.20 20.97
C ARG A 134 -2.49 -13.13 21.34
N LEU A 135 -1.94 -14.15 21.98
CA LEU A 135 -0.54 -14.19 22.40
C LEU A 135 0.27 -15.11 21.48
N PRO A 136 1.53 -14.77 21.16
CA PRO A 136 2.21 -13.52 21.55
C PRO A 136 1.90 -12.33 20.62
N TRP A 137 1.02 -12.49 19.62
CA TRP A 137 0.85 -11.53 18.51
C TRP A 137 0.43 -10.12 18.94
N THR A 138 -0.37 -9.99 20.00
CA THR A 138 -0.78 -8.68 20.54
C THR A 138 0.34 -7.94 21.29
N GLU A 139 1.48 -8.59 21.58
CA GLU A 139 2.67 -7.93 22.11
C GLU A 139 3.40 -7.09 21.04
N PHE A 140 3.11 -7.31 19.75
CA PHE A 140 3.58 -6.40 18.69
C PHE A 140 2.89 -5.03 18.73
N ALA A 141 1.75 -4.90 19.42
CA ALA A 141 1.02 -3.64 19.49
C ALA A 141 1.78 -2.61 20.33
N GLU A 142 2.03 -1.43 19.76
CA GLU A 142 2.84 -0.38 20.37
C GLU A 142 2.17 1.00 20.28
N SER A 143 2.63 1.96 21.09
CA SER A 143 2.12 3.33 21.01
C SER A 143 2.47 3.98 19.66
N ALA A 144 1.47 4.59 19.00
CA ALA A 144 1.67 5.36 17.77
C ALA A 144 2.66 6.53 17.94
N TYR A 145 2.76 7.10 19.14
CA TYR A 145 3.55 8.31 19.40
C TYR A 145 4.91 8.00 20.02
N SER A 146 4.97 7.06 20.96
CA SER A 146 6.16 6.80 21.77
C SER A 146 6.73 5.38 21.60
N GLY A 147 6.10 4.56 20.75
CA GLY A 147 6.51 3.19 20.46
C GLY A 147 7.92 3.11 19.85
N PRO A 148 8.63 1.99 20.06
CA PRO A 148 9.98 1.79 19.55
C PRO A 148 10.07 1.97 18.03
N THR A 149 9.06 1.56 17.26
CA THR A 149 9.04 1.75 15.80
C THR A 149 8.94 3.22 15.40
N THR A 150 8.05 3.99 16.04
CA THR A 150 7.92 5.43 15.77
C THR A 150 9.24 6.14 16.08
N LYS A 151 9.91 5.81 17.20
CA LYS A 151 11.23 6.37 17.55
C LYS A 151 12.31 5.99 16.53
N PHE A 152 12.35 4.72 16.12
CA PHE A 152 13.27 4.24 15.09
C PHE A 152 13.11 5.04 13.78
N LEU A 153 11.88 5.15 13.26
CA LEU A 153 11.62 5.88 12.02
C LEU A 153 11.77 7.40 12.16
N SER A 154 11.52 7.97 13.33
CA SER A 154 11.76 9.40 13.61
C SER A 154 13.22 9.78 13.39
N ASN A 155 14.15 8.89 13.75
CA ASN A 155 15.58 9.09 13.51
C ASN A 155 15.89 9.13 12.00
N TYR A 156 15.33 8.21 11.22
CA TYR A 156 15.50 8.17 9.77
C TYR A 156 14.87 9.38 9.07
N SER A 157 13.66 9.75 9.49
CA SER A 157 12.94 10.91 8.99
C SER A 157 13.75 12.19 9.19
N LYS A 158 14.30 12.41 10.40
CA LYS A 158 15.15 13.57 10.70
C LYS A 158 16.50 13.52 9.99
N LYS A 159 17.13 12.33 9.90
CA LYS A 159 18.42 12.13 9.23
C LYS A 159 18.36 12.55 7.76
N TYR A 160 17.26 12.21 7.09
CA TYR A 160 17.11 12.42 5.65
C TYR A 160 16.17 13.57 5.25
N GLY A 161 15.45 14.16 6.20
CA GLY A 161 14.48 15.21 5.92
C GLY A 161 13.28 14.69 5.11
N ILE A 162 12.83 13.46 5.39
CA ILE A 162 11.77 12.76 4.64
C ILE A 162 10.53 12.53 5.50
N VAL A 163 9.36 12.50 4.87
CA VAL A 163 8.12 12.04 5.51
C VAL A 163 8.07 10.51 5.46
N ILE A 164 7.63 9.87 6.54
CA ILE A 164 7.47 8.40 6.59
C ILE A 164 6.05 8.05 7.04
N ILE A 165 5.40 7.17 6.28
CA ILE A 165 4.10 6.58 6.57
C ILE A 165 4.33 5.16 7.07
N SER A 166 3.97 4.90 8.33
CA SER A 166 4.28 3.68 9.07
C SER A 166 3.00 2.99 9.58
N PRO A 167 2.47 2.01 8.83
CA PRO A 167 1.34 1.19 9.27
C PRO A 167 1.76 0.16 10.32
N ILE A 168 1.23 0.28 11.53
CA ILE A 168 1.56 -0.57 12.69
C ILE A 168 0.29 -1.10 13.37
N LEU A 169 0.47 -2.13 14.19
CA LEU A 169 -0.51 -2.47 15.23
C LEU A 169 -0.33 -1.49 16.38
N GLU A 170 -1.32 -0.63 16.60
CA GLU A 170 -1.29 0.37 17.65
C GLU A 170 -1.92 -0.17 18.93
N ARG A 171 -1.31 0.11 20.08
CA ARG A 171 -1.96 0.05 21.40
C ARG A 171 -2.27 1.46 21.89
N ASP A 172 -3.55 1.75 22.11
CA ASP A 172 -4.02 3.05 22.58
C ASP A 172 -4.10 3.06 24.12
N GLU A 173 -2.98 3.38 24.76
CA GLU A 173 -2.85 3.42 26.23
C GLU A 173 -3.82 4.43 26.88
N GLU A 174 -4.27 5.45 26.15
CA GLU A 174 -5.27 6.43 26.63
C GLU A 174 -6.71 5.90 26.55
N LYS A 175 -6.95 4.80 25.84
CA LYS A 175 -8.25 4.15 25.68
C LYS A 175 -8.19 2.69 26.14
N ASP A 176 -7.74 2.46 27.37
CA ASP A 176 -7.76 1.14 28.02
C ASP A 176 -7.05 0.06 27.19
N ASP A 177 -5.88 0.41 26.64
CA ASP A 177 -5.01 -0.46 25.84
C ASP A 177 -5.68 -1.09 24.61
N VAL A 178 -6.75 -0.48 24.08
CA VAL A 178 -7.44 -0.95 22.88
C VAL A 178 -6.49 -0.95 21.69
N ILE A 179 -6.54 -2.05 20.92
CA ILE A 179 -5.69 -2.27 19.76
C ILE A 179 -6.34 -1.73 18.49
N TRP A 180 -5.54 -1.14 17.60
CA TRP A 180 -5.96 -0.59 16.31
C TRP A 180 -4.97 -0.94 15.20
N ASN A 181 -5.45 -0.98 13.96
CA ASN A 181 -4.58 -0.94 12.79
C ASN A 181 -4.43 0.52 12.36
N THR A 182 -3.20 1.03 12.40
CA THR A 182 -2.93 2.47 12.37
C THR A 182 -1.80 2.82 11.42
N ALA A 183 -2.04 3.74 10.49
CA ALA A 183 -1.00 4.42 9.74
C ALA A 183 -0.52 5.66 10.51
N VAL A 184 0.74 5.64 10.97
CA VAL A 184 1.38 6.79 11.63
C VAL A 184 2.13 7.63 10.59
N VAL A 185 1.96 8.95 10.60
CA VAL A 185 2.69 9.87 9.72
C VAL A 185 3.73 10.64 10.49
N ILE A 186 4.99 10.43 10.14
CA ILE A 186 6.15 11.06 10.74
C ILE A 186 6.65 12.13 9.77
N GLY A 187 6.63 13.39 10.19
CA GLY A 187 7.07 14.53 9.40
C GLY A 187 8.60 14.66 9.39
N THR A 188 9.12 15.44 8.45
CA THR A 188 10.57 15.59 8.16
C THR A 188 11.46 15.99 9.34
N ASN A 189 10.89 16.51 10.42
CA ASN A 189 11.60 16.85 11.65
C ASN A 189 11.67 15.67 12.65
N GLY A 190 11.14 14.50 12.30
CA GLY A 190 11.04 13.32 13.15
C GLY A 190 9.86 13.36 14.15
N GLN A 191 8.92 14.30 14.01
CA GLN A 191 7.73 14.34 14.86
C GLN A 191 6.55 13.65 14.19
N VAL A 192 5.71 12.99 14.98
CA VAL A 192 4.41 12.48 14.49
C VAL A 192 3.52 13.67 14.16
N VAL A 193 3.14 13.79 12.89
CA VAL A 193 2.23 14.83 12.37
C VAL A 193 0.77 14.39 12.55
N GLY A 194 0.51 13.09 12.58
CA GLY A 194 -0.80 12.53 12.81
C GLY A 194 -0.84 11.02 12.63
N ARG A 195 -2.04 10.46 12.74
CA ARG A 195 -2.32 9.05 12.48
C ARG A 195 -3.70 8.88 11.83
N SER A 196 -3.87 7.82 11.05
CA SER A 196 -5.16 7.31 10.60
C SER A 196 -5.34 5.88 11.10
N ARG A 197 -6.59 5.46 11.32
CA ARG A 197 -6.96 4.10 11.72
C ARG A 197 -7.85 3.46 10.68
N LYS A 198 -7.71 2.14 10.50
CA LYS A 198 -8.41 1.37 9.48
C LYS A 198 -9.94 1.52 9.59
N ASN A 199 -10.52 2.14 8.57
CA ASN A 199 -11.96 2.42 8.49
C ASN A 199 -12.80 1.18 8.17
N HIS A 200 -12.24 0.26 7.38
CA HIS A 200 -12.95 -0.95 6.91
C HIS A 200 -12.16 -2.18 7.32
N ILE A 201 -12.73 -2.96 8.25
CA ILE A 201 -12.06 -4.12 8.83
C ILE A 201 -12.55 -5.40 8.13
N PRO A 202 -11.68 -6.14 7.44
CA PRO A 202 -12.06 -7.39 6.80
C PRO A 202 -12.39 -8.46 7.85
N ARG A 203 -13.28 -9.37 7.44
CA ARG A 203 -13.73 -10.53 8.22
C ARG A 203 -13.75 -11.81 7.36
N VAL A 204 -13.00 -11.82 6.26
CA VAL A 204 -13.10 -12.81 5.18
C VAL A 204 -11.93 -13.79 5.23
N GLY A 205 -12.22 -15.08 5.33
CA GLY A 205 -11.21 -16.14 5.25
C GLY A 205 -10.14 -16.03 6.35
N ASP A 206 -8.88 -15.91 5.93
CA ASP A 206 -7.73 -15.75 6.83
C ASP A 206 -7.56 -14.31 7.37
N PHE A 207 -8.24 -13.33 6.78
CA PHE A 207 -8.26 -11.94 7.24
C PHE A 207 -9.23 -11.75 8.41
N ASN A 208 -8.93 -12.39 9.54
CA ASN A 208 -9.73 -12.35 10.77
C ASN A 208 -9.41 -11.12 11.64
N GLU A 209 -9.19 -9.97 10.99
CA GLU A 209 -8.71 -8.74 11.60
C GLU A 209 -9.66 -8.18 12.66
N SER A 210 -10.97 -8.35 12.48
CA SER A 210 -11.99 -7.93 13.46
C SER A 210 -11.89 -8.63 14.82
N THR A 211 -11.09 -9.69 14.92
CA THR A 211 -10.78 -10.35 16.20
C THR A 211 -9.79 -9.51 17.04
N TYR A 212 -9.03 -8.63 16.39
CA TYR A 212 -7.93 -7.87 16.99
C TYR A 212 -8.28 -6.40 17.23
N TYR A 213 -8.99 -5.76 16.30
CA TYR A 213 -9.31 -4.32 16.34
C TYR A 213 -10.66 -3.98 15.68
N MET A 214 -11.18 -2.80 16.02
CA MET A 214 -12.49 -2.30 15.55
C MET A 214 -12.35 -1.22 14.47
N GLU A 215 -13.44 -0.91 13.79
CA GLU A 215 -13.52 0.16 12.80
C GLU A 215 -13.15 1.53 13.42
N SER A 216 -12.38 2.32 12.68
CA SER A 216 -11.95 3.65 13.09
C SER A 216 -13.10 4.63 13.35
N GLN A 217 -12.89 5.49 14.35
CA GLN A 217 -13.73 6.66 14.64
C GLN A 217 -13.06 7.98 14.24
N LEU A 218 -11.86 7.94 13.64
CA LEU A 218 -11.09 9.13 13.27
C LEU A 218 -11.55 9.74 11.92
N GLY A 219 -12.47 9.09 11.22
CA GLY A 219 -12.96 9.51 9.92
C GLY A 219 -11.91 9.34 8.83
N HIS A 220 -11.77 10.34 7.96
CA HIS A 220 -10.88 10.29 6.79
C HIS A 220 -9.86 11.43 6.84
N PRO A 221 -8.98 11.50 7.86
CA PRO A 221 -7.83 12.41 7.79
C PRO A 221 -7.06 12.03 6.52
N VAL A 222 -6.46 12.99 5.82
CA VAL A 222 -5.80 12.73 4.52
C VAL A 222 -4.58 11.81 4.69
N PHE A 223 -4.75 10.51 4.99
CA PHE A 223 -3.72 9.45 5.10
C PHE A 223 -4.33 8.03 5.34
N GLU A 224 -5.24 7.46 4.51
CA GLU A 224 -5.58 6.00 4.45
C GLU A 224 -6.54 5.71 3.27
N THR A 225 -7.05 4.47 3.03
CA THR A 225 -7.38 4.04 1.64
C THR A 225 -8.72 3.44 1.28
N VAL A 226 -9.56 2.92 2.17
CA VAL A 226 -10.73 2.16 1.63
C VAL A 226 -11.89 3.04 1.16
N ASN A 227 -12.01 4.26 1.70
CA ASN A 227 -12.95 5.28 1.20
C ASN A 227 -12.22 6.36 0.40
N TRP A 228 -11.63 5.94 -0.72
CA TRP A 228 -10.82 6.76 -1.62
C TRP A 228 -11.45 8.13 -1.93
N GLN A 229 -12.77 8.16 -2.15
CA GLN A 229 -13.49 9.37 -2.50
C GLN A 229 -13.44 10.42 -1.39
N MET A 230 -13.60 10.01 -0.12
CA MET A 230 -13.58 10.95 1.01
C MET A 230 -12.20 11.58 1.22
N TYR A 231 -11.11 10.83 1.05
CA TYR A 231 -9.76 11.41 1.14
C TYR A 231 -9.52 12.45 0.04
N ALA A 232 -9.93 12.15 -1.19
CA ALA A 232 -9.83 13.10 -2.28
C ALA A 232 -10.75 14.31 -2.10
N LEU A 233 -11.93 14.15 -1.50
CA LEU A 233 -12.80 15.26 -1.07
C LEU A 233 -12.14 16.15 -0.02
N ASN A 234 -11.34 15.56 0.87
CA ASN A 234 -10.53 16.29 1.84
C ASN A 234 -9.24 16.89 1.24
N GLY A 235 -9.04 16.77 -0.07
CA GLY A 235 -7.93 17.42 -0.80
C GLY A 235 -6.67 16.56 -0.97
N ALA A 236 -6.74 15.24 -0.75
CA ALA A 236 -5.60 14.36 -1.01
C ALA A 236 -5.09 14.45 -2.46
N GLU A 237 -3.78 14.65 -2.62
CA GLU A 237 -3.09 14.61 -3.92
C GLU A 237 -2.38 13.26 -4.14
N ILE A 238 -2.01 12.58 -3.06
CA ILE A 238 -1.47 11.20 -3.07
C ILE A 238 -2.21 10.41 -1.99
N ILE A 239 -2.71 9.22 -2.32
CA ILE A 239 -3.32 8.28 -1.37
C ILE A 239 -2.47 7.01 -1.32
N PHE A 240 -1.93 6.70 -0.14
CA PHE A 240 -1.07 5.55 0.09
C PHE A 240 -1.84 4.36 0.62
N ASN A 241 -1.78 3.21 -0.06
CA ASN A 241 -2.47 1.96 0.22
C ASN A 241 -1.52 0.86 0.70
N PRO A 242 -1.05 0.94 1.95
CA PRO A 242 -0.40 -0.18 2.58
C PRO A 242 -1.39 -1.34 2.69
N SER A 243 -0.96 -2.52 2.29
CA SER A 243 -1.78 -3.73 2.25
C SER A 243 -0.94 -4.95 2.62
N ALA A 244 -1.60 -5.98 3.11
CA ALA A 244 -1.09 -7.34 3.14
C ALA A 244 -2.19 -8.24 2.58
N THR A 245 -2.02 -8.77 1.38
CA THR A 245 -3.00 -9.65 0.75
C THR A 245 -2.35 -10.78 -0.06
N VAL A 246 -3.05 -11.91 -0.15
CA VAL A 246 -2.56 -13.16 -0.73
C VAL A 246 -3.46 -13.71 -1.83
N GLY A 247 -2.86 -14.55 -2.67
CA GLY A 247 -3.57 -15.59 -3.41
C GLY A 247 -4.39 -15.16 -4.63
N ALA A 248 -4.98 -16.17 -5.27
CA ALA A 248 -5.57 -16.09 -6.61
C ALA A 248 -6.89 -15.28 -6.70
N LEU A 249 -7.61 -15.08 -5.60
CA LEU A 249 -8.85 -14.28 -5.61
C LEU A 249 -8.57 -12.79 -5.46
N SER A 250 -7.54 -12.39 -4.69
CA SER A 250 -7.22 -10.98 -4.48
C SER A 250 -6.35 -10.40 -5.59
N GLU A 251 -5.37 -11.17 -6.09
CA GLU A 251 -4.40 -10.66 -7.07
C GLU A 251 -5.02 -10.06 -8.35
N PRO A 252 -6.12 -10.63 -8.93
CA PRO A 252 -6.79 -10.01 -10.08
C PRO A 252 -7.37 -8.62 -9.80
N LEU A 253 -7.73 -8.31 -8.55
CA LEU A 253 -8.27 -7.01 -8.14
C LEU A 253 -7.17 -5.95 -7.99
N TRP A 254 -5.94 -6.39 -7.68
CA TRP A 254 -4.80 -5.52 -7.37
C TRP A 254 -4.48 -4.53 -8.49
N GLY A 255 -4.56 -5.00 -9.74
CA GLY A 255 -4.32 -4.17 -10.92
C GLY A 255 -5.42 -3.14 -11.20
N ILE A 256 -6.55 -3.24 -10.49
CA ILE A 256 -7.81 -2.55 -10.79
C ILE A 256 -8.14 -1.50 -9.73
N GLU A 257 -8.22 -1.86 -8.45
CA GLU A 257 -8.88 -1.05 -7.42
C GLU A 257 -8.16 0.27 -7.13
N ALA A 258 -6.88 0.24 -6.78
CA ALA A 258 -6.11 1.47 -6.52
C ALA A 258 -5.96 2.31 -7.79
N ARG A 259 -5.79 1.69 -8.96
CA ARG A 259 -5.77 2.40 -10.24
C ARG A 259 -7.11 3.10 -10.53
N ASN A 260 -8.23 2.43 -10.28
CA ASN A 260 -9.55 3.03 -10.43
C ASN A 260 -9.73 4.22 -9.47
N ALA A 261 -9.24 4.09 -8.23
CA ALA A 261 -9.26 5.18 -7.27
C ALA A 261 -8.47 6.41 -7.74
N ALA A 262 -7.30 6.23 -8.36
CA ALA A 262 -6.53 7.33 -8.96
C ALA A 262 -7.33 8.04 -10.06
N ILE A 263 -7.93 7.27 -10.96
CA ILE A 263 -8.74 7.76 -12.08
C ILE A 263 -9.97 8.53 -11.58
N ALA A 264 -10.78 7.90 -10.71
CA ALA A 264 -12.05 8.45 -10.25
C ALA A 264 -11.88 9.73 -9.41
N ASN A 265 -10.75 9.86 -8.73
CA ASN A 265 -10.51 10.94 -7.78
C ASN A 265 -9.50 11.99 -8.25
N HIS A 266 -8.82 11.74 -9.36
CA HIS A 266 -7.78 12.59 -9.93
C HIS A 266 -6.69 12.93 -8.90
N CYS A 267 -6.15 11.88 -8.28
CA CYS A 267 -5.02 11.92 -7.37
C CYS A 267 -4.09 10.74 -7.69
N PHE A 268 -2.86 10.77 -7.19
CA PHE A 268 -1.99 9.61 -7.25
C PHE A 268 -2.43 8.57 -6.22
N THR A 269 -2.25 7.29 -6.54
CA THR A 269 -2.40 6.20 -5.57
C THR A 269 -1.15 5.33 -5.54
N VAL A 270 -0.73 4.93 -4.34
CA VAL A 270 0.49 4.16 -4.12
C VAL A 270 0.10 2.84 -3.46
N ALA A 271 0.02 1.76 -4.23
CA ALA A 271 -0.37 0.45 -3.74
C ALA A 271 0.87 -0.32 -3.28
N VAL A 272 0.92 -0.70 -2.00
CA VAL A 272 2.07 -1.38 -1.39
C VAL A 272 1.59 -2.68 -0.77
N ASN A 273 2.02 -3.82 -1.30
CA ASN A 273 1.69 -5.13 -0.72
C ASN A 273 2.94 -5.79 -0.14
N ARG A 274 2.72 -6.60 0.88
CA ARG A 274 3.68 -7.54 1.42
C ARG A 274 4.15 -8.56 0.38
N VAL A 275 5.33 -9.15 0.61
CA VAL A 275 5.87 -10.27 -0.19
C VAL A 275 6.18 -11.48 0.69
N GLY A 276 6.24 -12.65 0.06
CA GLY A 276 6.69 -13.90 0.70
C GLY A 276 5.55 -14.74 1.29
N THR A 277 5.90 -15.86 1.90
CA THR A 277 4.95 -16.76 2.55
C THR A 277 5.36 -16.94 4.01
N GLU A 278 4.41 -16.70 4.91
CA GLU A 278 4.65 -16.78 6.36
C GLU A 278 4.04 -18.05 6.92
N GLN A 279 4.80 -18.80 7.73
CA GLN A 279 4.35 -20.01 8.43
C GLN A 279 4.27 -19.76 9.92
N PHE A 280 3.23 -20.27 10.58
CA PHE A 280 2.94 -20.07 12.00
C PHE A 280 3.13 -21.35 12.83
N PRO A 281 3.33 -21.24 14.16
CA PRO A 281 3.63 -22.41 15.00
C PRO A 281 2.50 -23.44 15.04
N ASN A 282 1.27 -22.95 15.14
CA ASN A 282 0.05 -23.75 15.31
C ASN A 282 -0.76 -23.79 14.01
N GLU A 283 -1.52 -24.87 13.83
CA GLU A 283 -2.43 -24.99 12.70
C GLU A 283 -3.66 -24.11 12.87
N PHE A 284 -4.14 -23.52 11.78
CA PHE A 284 -5.39 -22.77 11.72
C PHE A 284 -6.18 -23.15 10.45
N THR A 285 -7.42 -22.67 10.33
CA THR A 285 -8.27 -22.93 9.16
C THR A 285 -8.78 -21.62 8.56
N SER A 286 -8.85 -21.56 7.23
CA SER A 286 -9.33 -20.37 6.50
C SER A 286 -10.85 -20.25 6.37
N GLY A 287 -11.63 -21.11 7.05
CA GLY A 287 -13.09 -21.09 6.95
C GLY A 287 -13.67 -21.45 5.56
N ASN A 288 -12.90 -22.15 4.72
CA ASN A 288 -13.26 -22.52 3.34
C ASN A 288 -13.48 -24.04 3.14
N GLY A 289 -13.57 -24.80 4.23
CA GLY A 289 -13.76 -26.26 4.21
C GLY A 289 -12.50 -27.08 3.86
N LYS A 290 -11.33 -26.45 3.66
CA LYS A 290 -10.06 -27.14 3.48
C LYS A 290 -9.45 -27.57 4.83
N PRO A 291 -8.49 -28.52 4.84
CA PRO A 291 -7.79 -28.93 6.06
C PRO A 291 -7.06 -27.78 6.74
N ALA A 292 -6.76 -27.96 8.03
CA ALA A 292 -5.92 -27.01 8.75
C ALA A 292 -4.48 -26.99 8.18
N HIS A 293 -3.83 -25.84 8.28
CA HIS A 293 -2.49 -25.61 7.75
C HIS A 293 -1.76 -24.58 8.61
N LYS A 294 -0.47 -24.36 8.31
CA LYS A 294 0.38 -23.43 9.06
C LYS A 294 0.81 -22.20 8.27
N ASP A 295 0.68 -22.19 6.94
CA ASP A 295 1.03 -21.05 6.11
C ASP A 295 -0.16 -20.11 5.85
N PHE A 296 0.05 -18.80 5.80
CA PHE A 296 -1.01 -17.82 5.44
C PHE A 296 -1.36 -17.82 3.95
N GLY A 297 -0.52 -18.42 3.12
CA GLY A 297 -0.49 -18.20 1.68
C GLY A 297 0.57 -17.17 1.27
N HIS A 298 0.71 -17.01 -0.05
CA HIS A 298 1.76 -16.20 -0.65
C HIS A 298 1.31 -14.76 -0.86
N PHE A 299 1.97 -13.82 -0.18
CA PHE A 299 1.86 -12.40 -0.44
C PHE A 299 2.60 -12.06 -1.73
N TYR A 300 1.89 -11.48 -2.68
CA TYR A 300 2.33 -11.39 -4.07
C TYR A 300 2.99 -10.05 -4.44
N GLY A 301 3.32 -9.19 -3.46
CA GLY A 301 4.00 -7.91 -3.71
C GLY A 301 3.32 -7.09 -4.80
N SER A 302 4.01 -6.91 -5.92
CA SER A 302 3.46 -6.18 -7.07
C SER A 302 3.10 -4.74 -6.74
N SER A 303 3.85 -4.11 -5.83
CA SER A 303 3.62 -2.71 -5.47
C SER A 303 3.80 -1.79 -6.68
N TYR A 304 2.94 -0.77 -6.82
CA TYR A 304 2.92 0.14 -7.96
C TYR A 304 2.39 1.53 -7.61
N VAL A 305 2.62 2.50 -8.50
CA VAL A 305 2.02 3.84 -8.43
C VAL A 305 1.10 4.06 -9.63
N ALA A 306 -0.13 4.48 -9.39
CA ALA A 306 -1.06 4.91 -10.43
C ALA A 306 -1.29 6.42 -10.37
N ALA A 307 -1.46 7.00 -11.57
CA ALA A 307 -1.55 8.42 -11.80
C ALA A 307 -3.00 8.86 -12.07
N PRO A 308 -3.33 10.15 -11.84
CA PRO A 308 -4.64 10.73 -12.10
C PRO A 308 -5.16 10.50 -13.53
N ASP A 309 -4.28 10.54 -14.53
CA ASP A 309 -4.58 10.38 -15.96
C ASP A 309 -4.87 8.93 -16.38
N GLY A 310 -4.86 8.00 -15.40
CA GLY A 310 -5.09 6.57 -15.60
C GLY A 310 -3.87 5.77 -16.01
N SER A 311 -2.70 6.40 -16.16
CA SER A 311 -1.46 5.66 -16.33
C SER A 311 -0.94 5.09 -15.01
N ARG A 312 -0.01 4.14 -15.07
CA ARG A 312 0.61 3.54 -13.87
C ARG A 312 2.00 3.00 -14.18
N THR A 313 2.82 2.89 -13.14
CA THR A 313 4.12 2.22 -13.22
C THR A 313 3.94 0.70 -13.43
N PRO A 314 4.97 0.03 -13.98
CA PRO A 314 5.17 -1.39 -13.74
C PRO A 314 5.17 -1.71 -12.24
N SER A 315 4.76 -2.92 -11.91
CA SER A 315 4.77 -3.45 -10.55
C SER A 315 6.18 -3.91 -10.16
N LEU A 316 6.51 -3.84 -8.86
CA LEU A 316 7.66 -4.56 -8.31
C LEU A 316 7.46 -6.08 -8.38
N SER A 317 8.52 -6.82 -8.09
CA SER A 317 8.51 -8.27 -7.99
C SER A 317 7.38 -8.82 -7.12
N ARG A 318 6.90 -10.02 -7.49
CA ARG A 318 5.94 -10.77 -6.66
C ARG A 318 6.55 -11.43 -5.44
N THR A 319 7.86 -11.63 -5.45
CA THR A 319 8.54 -12.53 -4.50
C THR A 319 9.72 -11.89 -3.80
N ARG A 320 10.19 -10.73 -4.26
CA ARG A 320 11.37 -10.06 -3.70
C ARG A 320 10.99 -8.82 -2.91
N ASP A 321 11.76 -8.57 -1.85
CA ASP A 321 11.82 -7.24 -1.24
C ASP A 321 12.16 -6.21 -2.32
N GLY A 322 11.63 -5.00 -2.18
CA GLY A 322 11.96 -3.94 -3.10
C GLY A 322 11.44 -2.58 -2.69
N VAL A 323 12.02 -1.56 -3.33
CA VAL A 323 11.59 -0.18 -3.26
C VAL A 323 11.32 0.36 -4.66
N LEU A 324 10.11 0.88 -4.84
CA LEU A 324 9.69 1.56 -6.05
C LEU A 324 9.72 3.05 -5.80
N ILE A 325 10.46 3.77 -6.63
CA ILE A 325 10.56 5.22 -6.59
C ILE A 325 9.73 5.80 -7.73
N ALA A 326 8.80 6.70 -7.41
CA ALA A 326 8.05 7.45 -8.39
C ALA A 326 8.32 8.94 -8.20
N GLU A 327 8.97 9.56 -9.18
CA GLU A 327 9.04 11.02 -9.30
C GLU A 327 7.74 11.49 -9.98
N VAL A 328 6.93 12.27 -9.27
CA VAL A 328 5.61 12.69 -9.76
C VAL A 328 5.47 14.21 -9.72
N ASP A 329 4.85 14.80 -10.74
CA ASP A 329 4.40 16.20 -10.68
C ASP A 329 2.96 16.28 -10.16
N LEU A 330 2.78 16.86 -8.97
CA LEU A 330 1.47 17.00 -8.35
C LEU A 330 0.51 17.89 -9.14
N ASN A 331 1.02 18.73 -10.06
CA ASN A 331 0.17 19.52 -10.95
C ASN A 331 -0.69 18.64 -11.87
N LEU A 332 -0.29 17.39 -12.14
CA LEU A 332 -1.09 16.44 -12.94
C LEU A 332 -2.48 16.25 -12.34
N CYS A 333 -2.62 16.26 -11.01
CA CYS A 333 -3.91 16.14 -10.33
C CYS A 333 -4.90 17.22 -10.78
N ARG A 334 -4.45 18.48 -10.89
CA ARG A 334 -5.31 19.58 -11.35
C ARG A 334 -5.60 19.46 -12.85
N GLN A 335 -4.58 19.19 -13.67
CA GLN A 335 -4.73 19.09 -15.12
C GLN A 335 -5.73 17.99 -15.52
N THR A 336 -5.71 16.85 -14.82
CA THR A 336 -6.70 15.79 -15.02
C THR A 336 -8.09 16.21 -14.52
N LYS A 337 -8.20 16.89 -13.37
CA LYS A 337 -9.49 17.43 -12.88
C LYS A 337 -10.14 18.36 -13.90
N ASP A 338 -9.37 19.23 -14.53
CA ASP A 338 -9.88 20.21 -15.48
C ASP A 338 -10.24 19.59 -16.83
N SER A 339 -9.50 18.57 -17.29
CA SER A 339 -9.74 17.89 -18.56
C SER A 339 -10.91 16.90 -18.52
N TRP A 340 -11.02 16.11 -17.45
CA TRP A 340 -12.06 15.07 -17.32
C TRP A 340 -13.28 15.50 -16.52
N VAL A 341 -13.16 16.56 -15.73
CA VAL A 341 -14.24 17.22 -14.99
C VAL A 341 -15.06 16.32 -14.04
N PHE A 342 -14.54 15.15 -13.61
CA PHE A 342 -15.29 14.24 -12.72
C PHE A 342 -15.65 14.90 -11.39
N ARG A 343 -14.78 15.77 -10.87
CA ARG A 343 -15.03 16.52 -9.63
C ARG A 343 -16.10 17.60 -9.80
N MET A 344 -16.25 18.15 -11.01
CA MET A 344 -17.31 19.11 -11.33
C MET A 344 -18.68 18.43 -11.47
N THR A 345 -18.69 17.17 -11.94
CA THR A 345 -19.91 16.39 -12.23
C THR A 345 -20.25 15.35 -11.16
N ASN A 346 -19.59 15.39 -10.00
CA ASN A 346 -19.72 14.37 -8.95
C ASN A 346 -21.07 14.33 -8.21
N ARG A 347 -21.91 15.37 -8.35
CA ARG A 347 -23.27 15.47 -7.76
C ARG A 347 -23.36 15.07 -6.28
N LEU A 348 -22.41 15.48 -5.45
CA LEU A 348 -22.31 15.04 -4.04
C LEU A 348 -23.60 15.20 -3.25
N GLU A 349 -24.35 16.29 -3.45
CA GLU A 349 -25.63 16.51 -2.76
C GLU A 349 -26.65 15.40 -3.05
N LEU A 350 -26.72 14.92 -4.30
CA LEU A 350 -27.59 13.81 -4.67
C LEU A 350 -27.15 12.53 -3.93
N TYR A 351 -25.87 12.17 -4.04
CA TYR A 351 -25.35 10.95 -3.43
C TYR A 351 -25.44 10.97 -1.90
N ALA A 352 -25.24 12.12 -1.25
CA ALA A 352 -25.43 12.26 0.18
C ALA A 352 -26.87 11.92 0.60
N LYS A 353 -27.87 12.50 -0.08
CA LYS A 353 -29.29 12.17 0.16
C LYS A 353 -29.59 10.70 -0.10
N SER A 354 -29.04 10.13 -1.19
CA SER A 354 -29.23 8.72 -1.53
C SER A 354 -28.60 7.78 -0.49
N PHE A 355 -27.40 8.08 0.01
CA PHE A 355 -26.77 7.28 1.07
C PHE A 355 -27.49 7.41 2.40
N THR A 356 -27.96 8.60 2.77
CA THR A 356 -28.82 8.77 3.96
C THR A 356 -30.07 7.91 3.85
N ALA A 357 -30.79 7.97 2.72
CA ALA A 357 -31.97 7.14 2.51
C ALA A 357 -31.64 5.63 2.55
N ALA A 358 -30.55 5.21 1.91
CA ALA A 358 -30.13 3.80 1.86
C ALA A 358 -29.61 3.26 3.20
N SER A 359 -29.23 4.13 4.13
CA SER A 359 -28.79 3.75 5.48
C SER A 359 -29.94 3.49 6.47
N ASP A 360 -31.18 3.83 6.10
CA ASP A 360 -32.37 3.53 6.89
C ASP A 360 -32.63 2.01 6.91
N PRO A 361 -32.79 1.36 8.08
CA PRO A 361 -33.10 -0.06 8.17
C PRO A 361 -34.37 -0.49 7.41
N GLU A 362 -35.32 0.43 7.19
CA GLU A 362 -36.57 0.21 6.48
C GLU A 362 -36.50 0.59 4.99
N TYR A 363 -35.31 0.95 4.49
CA TYR A 363 -35.12 1.35 3.10
C TYR A 363 -35.57 0.27 2.12
N ARG A 364 -36.42 0.66 1.18
CA ARG A 364 -36.83 -0.19 0.05
C ARG A 364 -36.06 0.27 -1.20
N PRO A 365 -35.24 -0.61 -1.81
CA PRO A 365 -34.55 -0.26 -3.05
C PRO A 365 -35.52 0.18 -4.15
N ASP A 366 -35.18 1.23 -4.91
CA ASP A 366 -35.94 1.68 -6.09
C ASP A 366 -35.82 0.66 -7.23
N VAL A 367 -36.61 -0.42 -7.14
CA VAL A 367 -36.70 -1.48 -8.14
C VAL A 367 -37.98 -1.31 -8.94
N ARG A 368 -37.85 -0.89 -10.18
CA ARG A 368 -38.98 -0.74 -11.11
C ARG A 368 -39.24 -2.06 -11.83
N LYS A 369 -40.41 -2.66 -11.63
CA LYS A 369 -40.87 -3.86 -12.35
C LYS A 369 -41.86 -3.45 -13.43
N ALA A 370 -41.75 -4.06 -14.61
CA ALA A 370 -42.80 -3.99 -15.61
C ALA A 370 -43.97 -4.88 -15.13
N PHE A 371 -45.19 -4.35 -15.21
CA PHE A 371 -46.42 -5.10 -14.99
C PHE A 371 -46.97 -5.63 -16.31
#